data_AF-K0ZBP0-F1
#
_entry.id   AF-K0ZBP0-F1
#
_cell.length_a   1.000
_cell.length_b   1.000
_cell.length_c   1.000
_cell.angle_alpha   90.00
_cell.angle_beta   90.00
_cell.angle_gamma   90.00
#
_symmetry.space_group_name_H-M   'P 1'
#
loop_
_entity.id
_entity.type
_entity.pdbx_description
1 polymer ?
#
loop_
_entity_poly.entity_id
_entity_poly.type
_entity_poly.pdbx_seq_one_letter_code
_entity_poly.pdbx_strand_id
1 'polypeptide(L)'
;MLTPVLFIVSLFLLLRHFKSSLSRMIIGLLYGSFAAVFICVVLNAGKYTLQPGQSVELKVFSKTEQLEYNSELHFKKLDDAKLKLSGRKGWGMKDSNIVYNVEKQTITELIFLKDKTERKDLPNDKSKSIYLESDGIVVQGEIKEVFGVTKETPYTITITNVDNKPAYFEAQVVDR
;
A
#
# COMPACT_ATOMS: atom_id res chain seq x y z
N MET A 1 -2.46 -14.58 -14.68
CA MET A 1 -2.45 -13.98 -16.04
C MET A 1 -3.34 -14.70 -17.07
N LEU A 2 -4.11 -15.74 -16.69
CA LEU A 2 -4.97 -16.49 -17.63
C LEU A 2 -6.30 -15.76 -17.97
N THR A 3 -6.76 -14.87 -17.09
CA THR A 3 -8.07 -14.21 -17.19
C THR A 3 -8.22 -13.17 -18.31
N PRO A 4 -7.22 -12.32 -18.65
CA PRO A 4 -7.38 -11.32 -19.71
C PRO A 4 -7.38 -11.95 -21.12
N VAL A 5 -6.60 -13.01 -21.31
CA VAL A 5 -6.49 -13.72 -22.60
C VAL A 5 -7.79 -14.44 -22.93
N LEU A 6 -8.37 -15.14 -21.95
CA LEU A 6 -9.68 -15.80 -22.12
C LEU A 6 -10.78 -14.80 -22.47
N PHE A 7 -10.77 -13.60 -21.87
CA PHE A 7 -11.72 -12.54 -22.15
C PHE A 7 -11.63 -12.01 -23.60
N ILE A 8 -10.40 -11.84 -24.11
CA ILE A 8 -10.18 -11.41 -25.50
C ILE A 8 -10.62 -12.51 -26.48
N VAL A 9 -10.25 -13.77 -26.21
CA VAL A 9 -10.60 -14.90 -27.07
C VAL A 9 -12.12 -15.12 -27.11
N SER A 10 -12.81 -15.02 -25.96
CA SER A 10 -14.27 -15.16 -25.91
C SER A 10 -14.99 -14.05 -26.68
N LEU A 11 -14.50 -12.81 -26.63
CA LEU A 11 -15.03 -11.70 -27.43
C LEU A 11 -14.94 -12.00 -28.93
N PHE A 12 -13.78 -12.44 -29.41
CA PHE A 12 -13.57 -12.80 -30.82
C PHE A 12 -14.49 -13.96 -31.26
N LEU A 13 -14.63 -14.99 -30.42
CA LEU A 13 -15.51 -16.12 -30.71
C LEU A 13 -16.99 -15.71 -30.77
N LEU A 14 -17.45 -14.87 -29.84
CA LEU A 14 -18.84 -14.39 -29.81
C LEU A 14 -19.17 -13.47 -31.00
N LEU A 15 -18.26 -12.56 -31.36
CA LEU A 15 -18.42 -11.71 -32.53
C LEU A 15 -18.43 -12.50 -33.85
N ARG A 16 -17.70 -13.63 -33.90
CA ARG A 16 -17.70 -14.54 -35.06
C ARG A 16 -18.95 -15.41 -35.12
N HIS A 17 -19.47 -15.85 -33.98
CA HIS A 17 -20.62 -16.74 -33.90
C HIS A 17 -21.95 -16.03 -34.24
N PHE A 18 -22.13 -14.79 -33.77
CA PHE A 18 -23.36 -14.05 -34.01
C PHE A 18 -23.34 -13.26 -35.33
N LYS A 19 -24.13 -13.70 -36.31
CA LYS A 19 -24.23 -13.05 -37.63
C LYS A 19 -25.06 -11.76 -37.62
N SER A 20 -26.02 -11.65 -36.71
CA SER A 20 -26.87 -10.46 -36.54
C SER A 20 -26.03 -9.22 -36.18
N SER A 21 -26.29 -8.09 -36.85
CA SER A 21 -25.62 -6.81 -36.57
C SER A 21 -25.98 -6.27 -35.18
N LEU A 22 -27.25 -6.40 -34.78
CA LEU A 22 -27.74 -5.98 -33.47
C LEU A 22 -27.05 -6.75 -32.35
N SER A 23 -26.92 -8.07 -32.49
CA SER A 23 -26.25 -8.92 -31.50
C SER A 23 -24.77 -8.57 -31.36
N ARG A 24 -24.06 -8.33 -32.48
CA ARG A 24 -22.66 -7.89 -32.45
C ARG A 24 -22.49 -6.54 -31.76
N MET A 25 -23.42 -5.61 -31.98
CA MET A 25 -23.40 -4.30 -31.34
C MET A 25 -23.59 -4.40 -29.82
N ILE A 26 -24.55 -5.22 -29.36
CA ILE A 26 -24.80 -5.46 -27.94
C ILE A 26 -23.58 -6.13 -27.28
N ILE A 27 -22.98 -7.15 -27.91
CA ILE A 27 -21.79 -7.82 -27.40
C ILE A 27 -20.63 -6.83 -27.26
N GLY A 28 -20.39 -6.00 -28.29
CA GLY A 28 -19.37 -4.95 -28.25
C GLY A 28 -19.59 -3.95 -27.12
N LEU A 29 -20.83 -3.50 -26.91
CA LEU A 29 -21.19 -2.59 -25.83
C LEU A 29 -20.91 -3.19 -24.45
N LEU A 30 -21.30 -4.45 -24.23
CA LEU A 30 -21.12 -5.14 -22.94
C LEU A 30 -19.64 -5.35 -22.63
N TYR A 31 -18.87 -5.87 -23.59
CA TYR A 31 -17.44 -6.08 -23.42
C TYR A 31 -16.67 -4.76 -23.28
N GLY A 32 -17.04 -3.73 -24.04
CA GLY A 32 -16.46 -2.40 -23.92
C GLY A 32 -16.74 -1.77 -22.55
N SER A 33 -17.98 -1.87 -22.06
CA SER A 33 -18.37 -1.39 -20.73
C SER A 33 -17.60 -2.14 -19.63
N PHE A 34 -17.51 -3.47 -19.73
CA PHE A 34 -16.73 -4.27 -18.78
C PHE A 34 -15.25 -3.88 -18.79
N ALA A 35 -14.65 -3.72 -19.98
CA ALA A 35 -13.25 -3.30 -20.11
C ALA A 35 -13.02 -1.91 -19.49
N ALA A 36 -13.93 -0.96 -19.70
CA ALA A 36 -13.84 0.37 -19.09
C ALA A 36 -13.88 0.31 -17.57
N VAL A 37 -14.80 -0.47 -16.99
CA VAL A 37 -14.89 -0.70 -15.54
C VAL A 37 -13.63 -1.38 -15.02
N PHE A 38 -13.15 -2.42 -15.70
CA PHE A 38 -11.93 -3.15 -15.32
C PHE A 38 -10.70 -2.23 -15.31
N ILE A 39 -10.52 -1.42 -16.35
CA ILE A 39 -9.44 -0.42 -16.43
C ILE A 39 -9.56 0.58 -15.27
N CYS A 40 -10.76 1.09 -14.99
CA CYS A 40 -10.99 2.01 -13.87
C CYS A 40 -10.63 1.36 -12.52
N VAL A 41 -10.98 0.09 -12.30
CA VAL A 41 -10.62 -0.65 -11.07
C VAL A 41 -9.11 -0.80 -10.96
N VAL A 42 -8.42 -1.20 -12.03
CA VAL A 42 -6.96 -1.38 -12.01
C VAL A 42 -6.23 -0.04 -11.80
N LEU A 43 -6.67 1.04 -12.45
CA LEU A 43 -6.06 2.37 -12.29
C LEU A 43 -6.28 3.00 -10.92
N ASN A 44 -7.32 2.57 -10.20
CA ASN A 44 -7.64 3.03 -8.85
C ASN A 44 -7.21 2.05 -7.75
N ALA A 45 -6.65 0.90 -8.11
CA ALA A 45 -6.16 -0.07 -7.14
C ALA A 45 -5.03 0.55 -6.29
N GLY A 46 -5.15 0.43 -4.97
CA GLY A 46 -4.19 0.98 -4.03
C GLY A 46 -4.28 2.49 -3.83
N LYS A 47 -5.20 3.21 -4.50
CA LYS A 47 -5.49 4.63 -4.24
C LYS A 47 -6.62 4.76 -3.24
N TYR A 48 -6.44 5.59 -2.23
CA TYR A 48 -7.37 5.80 -1.13
C TYR A 48 -7.68 7.27 -0.94
N THR A 49 -8.91 7.54 -0.52
CA THR A 49 -9.35 8.84 -0.03
C THR A 49 -10.09 8.61 1.28
N LEU A 50 -9.56 9.12 2.37
CA LEU A 50 -10.14 8.98 3.71
C LEU A 50 -10.64 10.33 4.22
N GLN A 51 -11.89 10.39 4.66
CA GLN A 51 -12.41 11.51 5.43
C GLN A 51 -11.78 11.54 6.84
N PRO A 52 -11.81 12.67 7.54
CA PRO A 52 -11.32 12.78 8.92
C PRO A 52 -11.83 11.65 9.81
N GLY A 53 -10.92 10.98 10.53
CA GLY A 53 -11.23 9.86 11.42
C GLY A 53 -11.48 8.50 10.75
N GLN A 54 -11.58 8.44 9.41
CA GLN A 54 -11.72 7.17 8.71
C GLN A 54 -10.40 6.40 8.67
N SER A 55 -10.51 5.08 8.54
CA SER A 55 -9.38 4.18 8.41
C SER A 55 -9.58 3.17 7.28
N VAL A 56 -8.47 2.70 6.74
CA VAL A 56 -8.42 1.53 5.86
C VAL A 56 -7.48 0.48 6.44
N GLU A 57 -7.81 -0.77 6.17
CA GLU A 57 -7.05 -1.94 6.61
C GLU A 57 -6.37 -2.61 5.42
N LEU A 58 -5.06 -2.82 5.55
CA LEU A 58 -4.24 -3.53 4.58
C LEU A 58 -3.75 -4.84 5.21
N LYS A 59 -4.10 -5.96 4.60
CA LYS A 59 -3.65 -7.27 5.05
C LYS A 59 -2.23 -7.54 4.56
N VAL A 60 -1.38 -7.99 5.48
CA VAL A 60 -0.06 -8.55 5.20
C VAL A 60 -0.16 -10.05 5.35
N PHE A 61 0.12 -10.79 4.28
CA PHE A 61 0.04 -12.24 4.27
C PHE A 61 1.42 -12.82 4.49
N SER A 62 1.55 -13.75 5.44
CA SER A 62 2.79 -14.49 5.58
C SER A 62 2.92 -15.58 4.50
N LYS A 63 4.12 -15.73 3.95
CA LYS A 63 4.48 -16.85 3.08
C LYS A 63 5.64 -17.63 3.70
N THR A 64 5.43 -18.13 4.92
CA THR A 64 6.44 -18.84 5.72
C THR A 64 6.98 -20.11 5.05
N GLU A 65 6.33 -20.60 3.99
CA GLU A 65 6.77 -21.74 3.20
C GLU A 65 7.88 -21.38 2.19
N GLN A 66 8.12 -20.10 1.92
CA GLN A 66 9.22 -19.64 1.07
C GLN A 66 10.50 -19.45 1.90
N LEU A 67 11.65 -19.87 1.34
CA LEU A 67 12.97 -19.77 1.98
C LEU A 67 13.37 -18.33 2.33
N GLU A 68 12.95 -17.38 1.48
CA GLU A 68 13.16 -15.95 1.65
C GLU A 68 11.83 -15.22 1.38
N TYR A 69 11.05 -14.99 2.43
CA TYR A 69 9.81 -14.22 2.33
C TYR A 69 10.03 -12.78 2.80
N ASN A 70 9.57 -11.82 2.02
CA ASN A 70 9.64 -10.40 2.34
C ASN A 70 8.35 -9.69 1.93
N SER A 71 7.76 -8.96 2.87
CA SER A 71 6.62 -8.08 2.58
C SER A 71 7.01 -6.64 2.70
N GLU A 72 6.55 -5.85 1.73
CA GLU A 72 6.81 -4.43 1.65
C GLU A 72 5.48 -3.67 1.60
N LEU A 73 5.36 -2.60 2.40
CA LEU A 73 4.31 -1.61 2.25
C LEU A 73 4.87 -0.47 1.41
N HIS A 74 4.37 -0.36 0.19
CA HIS A 74 4.63 0.77 -0.70
C HIS A 74 3.65 1.86 -0.35
N PHE A 75 4.14 2.98 0.17
CA PHE A 75 3.31 4.08 0.65
C PHE A 75 3.72 5.38 -0.04
N LYS A 76 2.74 6.08 -0.60
CA LYS A 76 2.96 7.35 -1.28
C LYS A 76 1.81 8.30 -0.99
N LYS A 77 2.15 9.53 -0.68
CA LYS A 77 1.20 10.60 -0.40
C LYS A 77 1.79 11.91 -0.88
N LEU A 78 0.94 12.71 -1.51
CA LEU A 78 1.34 13.98 -2.15
C LEU A 78 0.62 15.19 -1.56
N ASP A 79 -0.31 14.98 -0.62
CA ASP A 79 -0.94 16.08 0.10
C ASP A 79 -0.19 16.37 1.40
N ASP A 80 -0.66 17.36 2.15
CA ASP A 80 -0.12 17.73 3.46
C ASP A 80 -0.94 17.17 4.64
N ALA A 81 -1.91 16.29 4.37
CA ALA A 81 -2.74 15.68 5.41
C ALA A 81 -1.90 14.80 6.36
N LYS A 82 -2.46 14.42 7.51
CA LYS A 82 -1.80 13.53 8.48
C LYS A 82 -2.45 12.14 8.46
N LEU A 83 -1.64 11.13 8.19
CA LEU A 83 -2.04 9.72 8.24
C LEU A 83 -1.27 9.00 9.33
N LYS A 84 -1.97 8.25 10.18
CA LYS A 84 -1.36 7.37 11.16
C LYS A 84 -1.30 5.95 10.63
N LEU A 85 -0.11 5.35 10.66
CA LEU A 85 0.14 3.95 10.29
C LEU A 85 0.32 3.14 11.58
N SER A 86 -0.56 2.19 11.83
CA SER A 86 -0.57 1.34 13.02
C SER A 86 -0.67 -0.15 12.66
N GLY A 87 -0.67 -1.02 13.69
CA GLY A 87 -0.68 -2.48 13.54
C GLY A 87 0.70 -3.14 13.65
N ARG A 88 1.76 -2.35 13.87
CA ARG A 88 3.14 -2.84 13.98
C ARG A 88 3.90 -2.16 15.12
N LYS A 89 4.80 -2.92 15.76
CA LYS A 89 5.66 -2.45 16.85
C LYS A 89 6.89 -1.67 16.39
N GLY A 90 7.21 -1.74 15.10
CA GLY A 90 8.37 -1.07 14.53
C GLY A 90 8.21 -0.80 13.04
N TRP A 91 8.69 0.36 12.61
CA TRP A 91 8.67 0.83 11.23
C TRP A 91 10.09 1.16 10.79
N GLY A 92 10.58 0.44 9.79
CA GLY A 92 11.85 0.70 9.12
C GLY A 92 11.58 0.96 7.65
N MET A 93 12.18 2.03 7.14
CA MET A 93 12.16 2.36 5.71
C MET A 93 13.29 1.61 5.01
N LYS A 94 13.06 1.17 3.78
CA LYS A 94 14.04 0.37 3.03
C LYS A 94 15.32 1.14 2.71
N ASP A 95 15.18 2.42 2.38
CA ASP A 95 16.28 3.28 1.92
C ASP A 95 16.76 4.26 3.00
N SER A 96 16.44 3.99 4.27
CA SER A 96 16.85 4.83 5.39
C SER A 96 17.28 4.00 6.59
N ASN A 97 18.29 4.52 7.28
CA ASN A 97 18.82 3.91 8.48
C ASN A 97 18.01 4.26 9.74
N ILE A 98 16.86 4.92 9.59
CA ILE A 98 16.01 5.32 10.70
C ILE A 98 14.97 4.23 10.98
N VAL A 99 14.89 3.80 12.24
CA VAL A 99 13.90 2.86 12.74
C VAL A 99 13.05 3.54 13.80
N TYR A 100 11.73 3.51 13.61
CA TYR A 100 10.75 3.98 14.57
C TYR A 100 10.25 2.80 15.39
N ASN A 101 10.61 2.73 16.67
CA ASN A 101 10.18 1.68 17.58
C ASN A 101 8.97 2.16 18.40
N VAL A 102 7.79 1.66 18.06
CA VAL A 102 6.52 2.00 18.72
C VAL A 102 6.45 1.41 20.12
N GLU A 103 6.96 0.20 20.33
CA GLU A 103 6.89 -0.46 21.65
C GLU A 103 7.79 0.24 22.68
N LYS A 104 8.99 0.66 22.27
CA LYS A 104 9.93 1.37 23.13
C LYS A 104 9.73 2.88 23.15
N GLN A 105 8.89 3.40 22.25
CA GLN A 105 8.72 4.84 22.02
C GLN A 105 10.06 5.55 21.72
N THR A 106 10.89 4.93 20.88
CA THR A 106 12.21 5.47 20.49
C THR A 106 12.40 5.51 18.98
N ILE A 107 13.10 6.53 18.49
CA ILE A 107 13.55 6.62 17.10
C ILE A 107 15.06 6.42 17.12
N THR A 108 15.57 5.49 16.32
CA THR A 108 16.99 5.15 16.31
C THR A 108 17.55 5.23 14.89
N GLU A 109 18.66 5.93 14.73
CA GLU A 109 19.48 5.92 13.52
C GLU A 109 20.54 4.80 13.63
N LEU A 110 20.59 3.94 12.62
CA LEU A 110 21.58 2.89 12.47
C LEU A 110 22.81 3.42 11.73
N ILE A 111 23.97 3.33 12.37
CA ILE A 111 25.24 3.77 11.77
C ILE A 111 26.05 2.52 11.50
N PHE A 112 26.14 2.16 10.22
CA PHE A 112 26.89 0.99 9.77
C PHE A 112 28.37 1.34 9.60
N LEU A 113 29.20 0.88 10.52
CA LEU A 113 30.66 0.93 10.46
C LEU A 113 31.20 -0.42 9.98
N LYS A 114 32.46 -0.46 9.54
CA LYS A 114 33.09 -1.64 8.94
C LYS A 114 32.95 -2.92 9.79
N ASP A 115 33.05 -2.79 11.11
CA ASP A 115 33.08 -3.93 12.05
C ASP A 115 31.95 -3.89 13.09
N LYS A 116 31.09 -2.86 13.09
CA LYS A 116 30.00 -2.71 14.07
C LYS A 116 28.85 -1.86 13.53
N THR A 117 27.66 -2.12 14.06
CA THR A 117 26.51 -1.22 13.89
C THR A 117 26.32 -0.43 15.17
N GLU A 118 26.47 0.88 15.10
CA GLU A 118 26.13 1.78 16.20
C GLU A 118 24.67 2.21 16.09
N ARG A 119 24.09 2.59 17.24
CA ARG A 119 22.72 3.05 17.35
C ARG A 119 22.73 4.41 18.01
N LYS A 120 22.10 5.38 17.38
CA LYS A 120 21.95 6.73 17.90
C LYS A 120 20.47 7.04 18.06
N ASP A 121 20.06 7.37 19.28
CA ASP A 121 18.68 7.78 19.53
C ASP A 121 18.45 9.20 19.01
N LEU A 122 17.31 9.39 18.36
CA LEU A 122 16.86 10.65 17.79
C LEU A 122 15.64 11.16 18.56
N PRO A 123 15.47 12.48 18.68
CA PRO A 123 14.29 13.07 19.30
C PRO A 123 13.04 12.82 18.43
N ASN A 124 11.90 12.61 19.08
CA ASN A 124 10.59 12.53 18.43
C ASN A 124 10.06 13.93 18.07
N ASP A 125 10.55 14.49 16.97
CA ASP A 125 10.18 15.82 16.48
C ASP A 125 8.93 15.77 15.58
N LYS A 126 7.79 16.25 16.10
CA LYS A 126 6.50 16.26 15.39
C LYS A 126 6.44 17.25 14.20
N SER A 127 7.47 18.07 14.00
CA SER A 127 7.57 18.92 12.80
C SER A 127 8.07 18.15 11.57
N LYS A 128 8.69 16.98 11.76
CA LYS A 128 9.20 16.14 10.66
C LYS A 128 8.09 15.42 9.91
N SER A 129 8.41 14.93 8.71
CA SER A 129 7.47 14.18 7.87
C SER A 129 6.99 12.87 8.49
N ILE A 130 7.78 12.28 9.40
CA ILE A 130 7.38 11.11 10.18
C ILE A 130 7.74 11.34 11.65
N TYR A 131 6.82 11.00 12.54
CA TYR A 131 7.04 11.02 13.99
C TYR A 131 6.29 9.88 14.69
N LEU A 132 6.73 9.52 15.90
CA LEU A 132 6.11 8.46 16.70
C LEU A 132 4.87 8.94 17.44
N GLU A 133 3.86 8.08 17.48
CA GLU A 133 2.71 8.14 18.36
C GLU A 133 2.60 6.82 19.17
N SER A 134 1.66 6.76 20.12
CA SER A 134 1.56 5.65 21.08
C SER A 134 1.39 4.26 20.44
N ASP A 135 0.68 4.18 19.31
CA ASP A 135 0.28 2.93 18.66
C ASP A 135 0.77 2.82 17.20
N GLY A 136 1.67 3.72 16.77
CA GLY A 136 2.13 3.75 15.40
C GLY A 136 3.06 4.92 15.09
N ILE A 137 3.15 5.25 13.80
CA ILE A 137 3.80 6.46 13.30
C ILE A 137 2.77 7.37 12.63
N VAL A 138 2.93 8.67 12.76
CA VAL A 138 2.20 9.63 11.92
C VAL A 138 3.12 10.06 10.80
N VAL A 139 2.53 10.14 9.61
CA VAL A 139 3.17 10.54 8.38
C VAL A 139 2.44 11.79 7.87
N GLN A 140 3.19 12.85 7.62
CA GLN A 140 2.69 14.17 7.21
C GLN A 140 3.52 14.75 6.07
N GLY A 141 2.92 15.65 5.29
CA GLY A 141 3.56 16.19 4.09
C GLY A 141 3.69 15.16 2.95
N GLU A 142 4.43 15.56 1.91
CA GLU A 142 4.71 14.70 0.77
C GLU A 142 5.73 13.63 1.13
N ILE A 143 5.43 12.39 0.80
CA ILE A 143 6.29 11.25 1.08
C ILE A 143 6.08 10.13 0.09
N LYS A 144 7.16 9.42 -0.22
CA LYS A 144 7.14 8.18 -1.00
C LYS A 144 8.16 7.24 -0.40
N GLU A 145 7.68 6.27 0.37
CA GLU A 145 8.53 5.37 1.14
C GLU A 145 8.09 3.92 0.98
N VAL A 146 9.06 3.01 1.16
CA VAL A 146 8.81 1.58 1.23
C VAL A 146 9.17 1.11 2.62
N PHE A 147 8.18 0.60 3.34
CA PHE A 147 8.38 0.02 4.66
C PHE A 147 8.53 -1.49 4.56
N GLY A 148 9.57 -2.05 5.17
CA GLY A 148 9.68 -3.51 5.30
C GLY A 148 8.67 -3.96 6.35
N VAL A 149 7.63 -4.72 5.97
CA VAL A 149 6.49 -5.12 6.79
C VAL A 149 6.38 -6.63 7.04
N THR A 150 7.41 -7.39 6.69
CA THR A 150 7.51 -8.85 6.91
C THR A 150 7.17 -9.27 8.33
N LYS A 151 6.38 -10.35 8.45
CA LYS A 151 6.06 -11.04 9.70
C LYS A 151 5.67 -12.49 9.44
N GLU A 152 6.01 -13.40 10.37
CA GLU A 152 5.68 -14.82 10.27
C GLU A 152 4.17 -15.10 10.29
N THR A 153 3.42 -14.29 11.04
CA THR A 153 1.96 -14.42 11.14
C THR A 153 1.26 -13.31 10.36
N PRO A 154 0.18 -13.62 9.60
CA PRO A 154 -0.60 -12.59 8.93
C PRO A 154 -1.13 -11.58 9.93
N TYR A 155 -1.16 -10.32 9.51
CA TYR A 155 -1.67 -9.24 10.34
C TYR A 155 -2.18 -8.09 9.47
N THR A 156 -2.81 -7.11 10.11
CA THR A 156 -3.37 -5.95 9.44
C THR A 156 -2.57 -4.71 9.81
N ILE A 157 -2.25 -3.92 8.79
CA ILE A 157 -1.81 -2.53 8.94
C ILE A 157 -3.05 -1.65 8.80
N THR A 158 -3.25 -0.74 9.75
CA THR A 158 -4.34 0.23 9.68
C THR A 158 -3.76 1.60 9.35
N ILE A 159 -4.34 2.26 8.36
CA ILE A 159 -4.01 3.63 7.98
C ILE A 159 -5.22 4.49 8.33
N THR A 160 -5.05 5.40 9.29
CA THR A 160 -6.13 6.28 9.79
C THR A 160 -5.85 7.73 9.41
N ASN A 161 -6.87 8.44 8.92
CA ASN A 161 -6.81 9.89 8.79
C ASN A 161 -6.97 10.54 10.16
N VAL A 162 -5.89 11.14 10.65
CA VAL A 162 -5.83 11.84 11.95
C VAL A 162 -5.84 13.37 11.79
N ASP A 163 -6.07 13.84 10.57
CA ASP A 163 -6.21 15.26 10.26
C ASP A 163 -7.68 15.70 10.27
N ASN A 164 -7.91 17.00 10.19
CA ASN A 164 -9.24 17.61 10.10
C ASN A 164 -9.76 17.78 8.66
N LYS A 165 -9.03 17.28 7.67
CA LYS A 165 -9.34 17.36 6.23
C LYS A 165 -9.20 16.00 5.54
N PRO A 166 -9.80 15.80 4.35
CA PRO A 166 -9.63 14.59 3.58
C PRO A 166 -8.16 14.31 3.25
N ALA A 167 -7.78 13.05 3.27
CA ALA A 167 -6.42 12.59 2.95
C ALA A 167 -6.45 11.66 1.72
N TYR A 168 -5.60 11.95 0.74
CA TYR A 168 -5.40 11.18 -0.48
C TYR A 168 -4.02 10.53 -0.49
N PHE A 169 -3.98 9.22 -0.69
CA PHE A 169 -2.72 8.48 -0.69
C PHE A 169 -2.82 7.19 -1.52
N GLU A 170 -1.66 6.68 -1.90
CA GLU A 170 -1.45 5.37 -2.50
C GLU A 170 -0.80 4.46 -1.45
N ALA A 171 -1.38 3.28 -1.23
CA ALA A 171 -0.81 2.27 -0.36
C ALA A 171 -1.01 0.87 -0.94
N GLN A 172 0.04 0.06 -0.94
CA GLN A 172 -0.04 -1.33 -1.38
C GLN A 172 0.91 -2.20 -0.59
N VAL A 173 0.39 -3.32 -0.08
CA VAL A 173 1.23 -4.40 0.45
C VAL A 173 1.62 -5.31 -0.70
N VAL A 174 2.92 -5.59 -0.82
CA VAL A 174 3.50 -6.50 -1.79
C VAL A 174 4.20 -7.62 -1.03
N ASP A 175 3.59 -8.81 -1.02
CA ASP A 175 4.16 -10.02 -0.43
C ASP A 175 4.97 -10.76 -1.49
N ARG A 176 6.30 -10.82 -1.35
CA ARG A 176 7.20 -11.52 -2.28
C ARG A 176 7.61 -12.87 -1.72
#